data_AF-A0A4P6JK99-F1
#
_entry.id   AF-A0A4P6JK99-F1
#
_cell.length_a   1.000
_cell.length_b   1.000
_cell.length_c   1.000
_cell.angle_alpha   90.00
_cell.angle_beta   90.00
_cell.angle_gamma   90.00
#
_symmetry.space_group_name_H-M   'P 1'
#
loop_
_entity.id
_entity.type
_entity.pdbx_description
1 polymer ?
#
loop_
_entity_poly.entity_id
_entity_poly.type
_entity_poly.pdbx_seq_one_letter_code
_entity_poly.pdbx_strand_id
1 'polypeptide(L)' 'MPIIQCDIREGRTPEQKQALARELTRVVHETIGAPIEYIYVLIRETPGSHHVKGGVALPPYAPPEEIQR' A
#
# COMPACT_ATOMS: atom_id res chain seq x y z
N MET A 1 -2.31 -8.75 -18.01
CA MET A 1 -2.40 -7.39 -17.43
C MET A 1 -2.76 -7.51 -15.95
N PRO A 2 -1.78 -7.66 -15.05
CA PRO A 2 -2.03 -7.72 -13.61
C PRO A 2 -2.48 -6.36 -13.05
N ILE A 3 -3.51 -6.39 -12.19
CA ILE A 3 -3.96 -5.22 -11.42
C ILE A 3 -3.71 -5.52 -9.94
N ILE A 4 -2.99 -4.62 -9.27
CA ILE A 4 -2.65 -4.71 -7.86
C ILE A 4 -3.34 -3.55 -7.16
N GLN A 5 -4.14 -3.86 -6.14
CA GLN A 5 -4.85 -2.86 -5.35
C GLN A 5 -4.33 -2.88 -3.92
N CYS A 6 -3.92 -1.71 -3.44
CA CYS A 6 -3.41 -1.49 -2.10
C CYS A 6 -4.36 -0.56 -1.37
N ASP A 7 -5.22 -1.13 -0.53
CA ASP A 7 -6.03 -0.37 0.42
C ASP A 7 -5.23 -0.15 1.70
N ILE A 8 -4.85 1.11 1.93
CA ILE A 8 -4.01 1.52 3.06
C ILE A 8 -4.68 2.63 3.86
N ARG A 9 -4.28 2.77 5.12
CA ARG A 9 -4.66 3.95 5.91
C ARG A 9 -3.95 5.19 5.35
N GLU A 10 -4.64 6.32 5.34
CA GLU A 10 -4.07 7.65 5.04
C GLU A 10 -2.82 7.93 5.88
N GLY A 11 -1.89 8.74 5.34
CA GLY A 11 -0.75 9.29 6.09
C GLY A 11 0.64 8.83 5.65
N ARG A 12 0.75 8.02 4.58
CA ARG A 12 2.06 7.71 3.98
C ARG A 12 2.53 8.88 3.11
N THR A 13 3.84 9.10 3.06
CA THR A 13 4.41 10.15 2.19
C THR A 13 4.25 9.78 0.71
N PRO A 14 4.25 10.77 -0.21
CA PRO A 14 4.28 10.49 -1.65
C PRO A 14 5.42 9.54 -2.06
N GLU A 15 6.61 9.69 -1.46
CA GLU A 15 7.79 8.87 -1.76
C GLU A 15 7.58 7.42 -1.33
N GLN A 16 6.95 7.19 -0.16
CA GLN A 16 6.60 5.83 0.29
C GLN A 16 5.60 5.16 -0.65
N LYS A 17 4.60 5.91 -1.14
CA LYS A 17 3.61 5.41 -2.10
C LYS A 17 4.24 5.07 -3.46
N GLN A 18 5.15 5.92 -3.94
CA GLN A 18 5.90 5.66 -5.17
C GLN A 18 6.84 4.46 -5.05
N ALA A 19 7.54 4.34 -3.92
CA ALA A 19 8.38 3.18 -3.64
C ALA A 19 7.55 1.89 -3.58
N LEU A 20 6.40 1.91 -2.91
CA LEU A 20 5.48 0.76 -2.86
C LEU A 20 5.04 0.33 -4.27
N ALA A 21 4.60 1.27 -5.10
CA ALA A 21 4.18 0.96 -6.47
C ALA A 21 5.32 0.36 -7.30
N ARG A 22 6.52 0.94 -7.23
CA ARG A 22 7.71 0.45 -7.93
C ARG A 22 8.06 -0.98 -7.52
N GLU A 23 8.12 -1.27 -6.22
CA GLU A 23 8.51 -2.60 -5.73
C GLU A 23 7.45 -3.66 -6.04
N LEU A 24 6.16 -3.32 -5.98
CA LEU A 24 5.09 -4.24 -6.40
C LEU A 24 5.18 -4.57 -7.89
N THR A 25 5.40 -3.56 -8.75
CA THR A 25 5.61 -3.78 -10.18
C THR A 25 6.80 -4.71 -10.43
N ARG A 26 7.94 -4.47 -9.75
CA ARG A 26 9.13 -5.31 -9.87
C ARG A 26 8.85 -6.77 -9.48
N VAL A 27 8.26 -7.00 -8.31
CA VAL A 27 7.97 -8.36 -7.81
C VAL A 27 6.98 -9.09 -8.74
N VAL A 28 5.97 -8.41 -9.25
CA VAL A 28 5.01 -9.01 -10.18
C VAL A 28 5.69 -9.41 -11.50
N HIS A 29 6.57 -8.56 -12.03
CA HIS A 29 7.36 -8.91 -13.21
C HIS A 29 8.26 -10.14 -12.95
N GLU A 30 9.03 -10.13 -11.86
CA GLU A 30 9.98 -11.19 -11.53
C GLU A 30 9.32 -12.54 -11.23
N THR A 31 8.12 -12.54 -10.65
CA THR A 31 7.46 -13.77 -10.18
C THR A 31 6.64 -14.46 -11.25
N ILE A 32 5.93 -13.70 -12.09
CA ILE A 32 5.00 -14.26 -13.08
C ILE A 32 5.34 -13.85 -14.53
N GLY A 33 6.44 -13.14 -14.75
CA GLY A 33 6.91 -12.76 -16.09
C GLY A 33 6.02 -11.74 -16.80
N ALA A 34 5.14 -11.04 -16.10
CA ALA A 34 4.27 -10.03 -16.71
C ALA A 34 5.11 -8.84 -17.20
N PRO A 35 4.94 -8.37 -18.46
CA PRO A 35 5.65 -7.18 -18.94
C PRO A 35 5.33 -5.95 -18.08
N ILE A 36 6.35 -5.17 -17.76
CA ILE A 36 6.27 -4.05 -16.80
C ILE A 36 5.20 -3.03 -17.20
N GLU A 37 5.08 -2.75 -18.50
CA GLU A 37 4.12 -1.83 -19.09
C GLU A 37 2.65 -2.25 -18.91
N TYR A 38 2.40 -3.52 -18.58
CA TYR A 38 1.06 -4.08 -18.36
C TYR A 38 0.71 -4.32 -16.89
N ILE A 39 1.60 -3.92 -15.97
CA ILE A 39 1.37 -4.05 -14.54
C ILE A 39 0.82 -2.72 -14.00
N TYR A 40 -0.35 -2.79 -13.36
CA TYR A 40 -1.06 -1.60 -12.90
C TYR A 40 -1.26 -1.64 -11.38
N VAL A 41 -0.70 -0.66 -10.67
CA VAL A 41 -0.81 -0.54 -9.20
C VAL A 41 -1.72 0.63 -8.84
N LEU A 42 -2.77 0.35 -8.07
CA LEU A 42 -3.70 1.32 -7.51
C LEU A 42 -3.52 1.39 -6.00
N ILE A 43 -3.31 2.60 -5.48
CA ILE A 43 -3.27 2.85 -4.03
C ILE A 43 -4.53 3.62 -3.67
N ARG A 44 -5.33 3.08 -2.74
CA ARG A 44 -6.49 3.75 -2.14
C ARG A 44 -6.19 4.02 -0.68
N GLU A 45 -6.33 5.29 -0.31
CA GLU A 45 -6.19 5.72 1.07
C GLU A 45 -7.57 5.88 1.69
N THR A 46 -7.74 5.36 2.91
CA THR A 46 -8.93 5.63 3.71
C THR A 46 -8.53 6.00 5.15
N PRO A 47 -9.38 6.73 5.89
CA PRO A 47 -9.12 7.01 7.29
C PRO A 47 -8.91 5.72 8.09
N GLY A 48 -8.10 5.79 9.15
CA GLY A 48 -7.85 4.65 10.04
C GLY A 48 -9.13 3.98 10.55
N SER A 49 -10.16 4.80 10.82
CA SER A 49 -11.46 4.36 11.30
C SER A 49 -12.22 3.43 10.34
N HIS A 50 -11.87 3.43 9.04
CA HIS A 50 -12.49 2.54 8.05
C HIS A 50 -11.82 1.16 8.00
N HIS A 51 -10.61 1.03 8.54
CA HIS A 51 -9.92 -0.24 8.67
C HIS A 51 -10.30 -0.89 10.01
N VAL A 52 -11.08 -1.97 9.97
CA VAL A 52 -11.52 -2.70 11.16
C VAL A 52 -10.78 -4.04 11.25
N LYS A 53 -10.04 -4.25 12.34
CA LYS A 53 -9.35 -5.51 12.63
C LYS A 53 -9.91 -6.11 13.93
N GLY A 54 -10.48 -7.31 13.85
CA GLY A 54 -11.06 -7.99 15.01
C GLY A 54 -12.23 -7.23 15.65
N GLY A 55 -13.02 -6.51 14.84
CA GLY A 55 -14.15 -5.70 15.33
C GLY A 55 -13.76 -4.32 15.89
N VAL A 56 -12.48 -3.97 15.91
CA VAL A 56 -11.98 -2.68 16.40
C VAL A 56 -11.41 -1.87 15.24
N ALA A 57 -11.88 -0.63 15.10
CA ALA A 57 -11.36 0.31 14.13
C ALA A 57 -9.92 0.71 14.46
N LEU A 58 -9.06 0.84 13.45
CA LEU A 58 -7.68 1.26 13.66
C LEU A 58 -7.59 2.78 13.89
N PRO A 59 -6.60 3.26 14.64
CA PRO A 59 -6.31 4.68 14.71
C PRO A 59 -5.78 5.19 13.36
N PRO A 60 -5.69 6.53 13.18
CA PRO A 60 -4.87 7.14 12.12
C PRO A 60 -3.50 6.47 12.03
N TYR A 61 -2.93 6.43 10.82
CA TYR A 61 -1.59 5.89 10.67
C TYR A 61 -0.58 6.78 11.38
N ALA A 62 0.24 6.17 12.22
CA ALA A 62 1.43 6.75 12.79
C ALA A 62 2.64 6.05 12.16
N PRO A 63 3.63 6.78 11.60
CA PRO A 63 4.85 6.16 11.11
C PRO A 63 5.60 5.47 12.27
N PRO A 64 6.42 4.43 11.98
CA PRO A 64 7.05 3.61 13.01
C PRO A 64 7.91 4.36 14.06
N GLU A 65 8.30 5.61 13.80
CA GLU A 65 9.02 6.45 14.77
C GLU A 65 8.18 6.87 15.99
N GLU A 66 6.84 6.76 15.91
CA GLU A 66 5.91 7.13 17.00
C GLU A 66 5.42 5.94 17.85
N ILE A 67 5.74 4.69 17.48
CA ILE A 67 5.25 3.48 18.19
C ILE A 67 6.19 3.05 19.34
N GLN A 68 7.27 3.81 19.61
CA GLN A 68 8.26 3.50 20.65
C GLN A 68 8.28 4.49 21.85
N ARG A 69 7.20 5.24 22.10
CA ARG A 69 7.03 6.01 23.35
C ARG A 69 5.80 5.58 24.14
#